data_AF-A0A1V1NTC9-F1
#
_entry.id   AF-A0A1V1NTC9-F1
#
_cell.length_a   1.000
_cell.length_b   1.000
_cell.length_c   1.000
_cell.angle_alpha   90.00
_cell.angle_beta   90.00
_cell.angle_gamma   90.00
#
_symmetry.space_group_name_H-M   'P 1'
#
loop_
_entity.id
_entity.type
_entity.pdbx_description
1 polymer ?
#
loop_
_entity_poly.entity_id
_entity_poly.type
_entity_poly.pdbx_seq_one_letter_code
_entity_poly.pdbx_strand_id
1 'polypeptide(L)'
;MCPKALTSLKYFCEDLPQLHLCCAGSLLGTALADESFPVGKVEFLPMFPMTFTEFLEAVNDEMSLDVLKDLQHSEYQSQTSHDRIWERLKTYYLTGGMPKVVKSFRDLCDENMAAAIMTARAVQKNLIDAYYKDFAKHSGKINAMHIASVLEDVPIQLSKNINDSVKRYRFKGVIPGKKAFTDLQGPINWLEKAGLIIKVKICNRAEIPLESFCKYNLFKLYMFDIGILGAMLEIPETSLLLQNYGIIRGYFAENFAAQELRASGSAKLHSWQSRNS
;
A
#
# COMPACT_ATOMS: atom_id res chain seq x y z
N MET A 1 18.55 8.36 0.27
CA MET A 1 19.74 8.54 -0.59
C MET A 1 19.73 9.95 -1.14
N CYS A 2 20.82 10.71 -1.01
CA CYS A 2 20.91 12.02 -1.65
C CYS A 2 21.23 11.85 -3.16
N PRO A 3 20.83 12.77 -4.04
CA PRO A 3 20.93 12.53 -5.48
C PRO A 3 22.38 12.46 -6.00
N LYS A 4 23.32 13.15 -5.35
CA LYS A 4 24.77 13.01 -5.62
C LYS A 4 25.29 11.60 -5.38
N ALA A 5 24.85 10.93 -4.31
CA ALA A 5 25.23 9.55 -4.04
C ALA A 5 24.67 8.60 -5.10
N LEU A 6 23.42 8.81 -5.54
CA LEU A 6 22.83 8.04 -6.63
C LEU A 6 23.62 8.21 -7.94
N THR A 7 24.00 9.45 -8.28
CA THR A 7 24.81 9.74 -9.48
C THR A 7 26.16 9.03 -9.44
N SER A 8 26.77 8.92 -8.25
CA SER A 8 28.07 8.25 -8.09
C SER A 8 28.05 6.76 -8.40
N LEU A 9 26.88 6.10 -8.34
CA LEU A 9 26.74 4.67 -8.64
C LEU A 9 27.21 4.29 -10.06
N LYS A 10 27.15 5.25 -11.00
CA LYS A 10 27.68 5.06 -12.35
C LYS A 10 29.17 4.68 -12.34
N TYR A 11 29.99 5.35 -11.51
CA TYR A 11 31.42 5.10 -11.45
C TYR A 11 31.73 3.73 -10.86
N PHE A 12 30.97 3.28 -9.86
CA PHE A 12 31.12 1.91 -9.35
C PHE A 12 30.78 0.87 -10.43
N CYS A 13 29.74 1.10 -11.23
CA CYS A 13 29.39 0.22 -12.35
C CYS A 13 30.47 0.20 -13.46
N GLU A 14 31.13 1.32 -13.72
CA GLU A 14 32.14 1.44 -14.80
C GLU A 14 33.53 1.00 -14.37
N ASP A 15 33.98 1.42 -13.18
CA ASP A 15 35.36 1.26 -12.72
C ASP A 15 35.54 0.02 -11.83
N LEU A 16 34.47 -0.47 -11.19
CA LEU A 16 34.50 -1.59 -10.24
C LEU A 16 33.31 -2.56 -10.44
N PRO A 17 33.13 -3.15 -11.63
CA PRO A 17 31.96 -4.00 -11.94
C PRO A 17 31.83 -5.26 -11.07
N GLN A 18 32.91 -5.69 -10.41
CA GLN A 18 32.93 -6.80 -9.46
C GLN A 18 32.33 -6.47 -8.08
N LEU A 19 32.12 -5.19 -7.77
CA LEU A 19 31.56 -4.77 -6.49
C LEU A 19 30.03 -4.77 -6.55
N HIS A 20 29.39 -5.65 -5.77
CA HIS A 20 27.94 -5.63 -5.59
C HIS A 20 27.55 -4.52 -4.60
N LEU A 21 26.95 -3.45 -5.12
CA LEU A 21 26.51 -2.31 -4.31
C LEU A 21 24.99 -2.24 -4.26
N CYS A 22 24.42 -2.27 -3.06
CA CYS A 22 23.00 -2.05 -2.82
C CYS A 22 22.81 -0.77 -2.01
N CYS A 23 21.83 0.04 -2.38
CA CYS A 23 21.54 1.30 -1.70
C CYS A 23 20.03 1.43 -1.47
N ALA A 24 19.64 1.84 -0.26
CA ALA A 24 18.25 2.10 0.09
C ALA A 24 17.97 3.62 0.17
N GLY A 25 16.75 4.02 -0.17
CA GLY A 25 16.33 5.40 -0.07
C GLY A 25 14.82 5.57 -0.21
N SER A 26 14.30 6.68 0.32
CA SER A 26 12.90 7.03 0.13
C SER A 26 12.61 7.34 -1.34
N LEU A 27 11.51 6.77 -1.87
CA LEU A 27 10.96 7.07 -3.20
C LEU A 27 10.75 8.58 -3.41
N LEU A 28 10.37 9.30 -2.35
CA LEU A 28 10.18 10.75 -2.37
C LEU A 28 11.47 11.52 -2.67
N GLY A 29 12.62 11.00 -2.23
CA GLY A 29 13.92 11.65 -2.42
C GLY A 29 14.57 11.35 -3.77
N THR A 30 14.22 10.23 -4.41
CA THR A 30 14.88 9.77 -5.65
C THR A 30 14.00 9.95 -6.89
N ALA A 31 12.69 9.78 -6.80
CA ALA A 31 11.76 9.91 -7.94
C ALA A 31 11.31 11.36 -8.22
N LEU A 32 11.53 12.28 -7.27
CA LEU A 32 11.13 13.68 -7.35
C LEU A 32 12.31 14.66 -7.40
N ALA A 33 13.56 14.16 -7.44
CA ALA A 33 14.74 15.01 -7.52
C ALA A 33 14.95 15.55 -8.95
N ASP A 34 15.30 16.83 -9.07
CA ASP A 34 15.62 17.51 -10.33
C ASP A 34 17.07 17.25 -10.83
N GLU A 35 17.80 16.28 -10.24
CA GLU A 35 19.20 15.98 -10.57
C GLU A 35 19.35 14.87 -11.64
N SER A 36 20.51 14.83 -12.30
CA SER A 36 20.85 13.84 -13.33
C SER A 36 20.80 12.42 -12.79
N PHE A 37 20.18 11.52 -13.55
CA PHE A 37 19.99 10.12 -13.16
C PHE A 37 20.87 9.18 -14.00
N PRO A 38 21.57 8.20 -13.40
CA PRO A 38 22.49 7.31 -14.11
C PRO A 38 21.73 6.19 -14.87
N VAL A 39 21.06 6.56 -15.97
CA VAL A 39 20.27 5.63 -16.79
C VAL A 39 21.13 4.49 -17.32
N GLY A 40 20.67 3.25 -17.16
CA GLY A 40 21.34 2.04 -17.64
C GLY A 40 22.53 1.57 -16.80
N LYS A 41 22.82 2.21 -15.66
CA LYS A 41 23.92 1.87 -14.75
C LYS A 41 23.46 1.40 -13.37
N VAL A 42 22.16 1.48 -13.13
CA VAL A 42 21.53 1.09 -11.87
C VAL A 42 20.26 0.31 -12.17
N GLU A 43 19.98 -0.67 -11.34
CA GLU A 43 18.73 -1.42 -11.34
C GLU A 43 17.90 -1.03 -10.13
N PHE A 44 16.57 -1.02 -10.29
CA PHE A 44 15.64 -0.71 -9.21
C PHE A 44 14.91 -1.97 -8.79
N LEU A 45 15.01 -2.28 -7.50
CA LEU A 45 14.15 -3.25 -6.84
C LEU A 45 13.07 -2.48 -6.07
N PRO A 46 11.81 -2.44 -6.55
CA PRO A 46 10.74 -1.82 -5.78
C PRO A 46 10.47 -2.64 -4.52
N MET A 47 10.44 -1.95 -3.38
CA MET A 47 10.07 -2.52 -2.09
C MET A 47 8.67 -2.04 -1.70
N PHE A 48 7.87 -2.94 -1.15
CA PHE A 48 6.51 -2.67 -0.68
C PHE A 48 6.40 -2.97 0.81
N PRO A 49 5.30 -2.59 1.49
CA PRO A 49 4.98 -3.18 2.78
C PRO A 49 5.02 -4.71 2.69
N MET A 50 5.45 -5.35 3.77
CA MET A 50 5.52 -6.81 3.89
C MET A 50 4.16 -7.41 3.55
N THR A 51 4.14 -8.40 2.66
CA THR A 51 2.97 -9.22 2.36
C THR A 51 2.47 -9.95 3.59
N PHE A 52 1.27 -10.53 3.51
CA PHE A 52 0.76 -11.37 4.61
C PHE A 52 1.70 -12.55 4.92
N THR A 53 2.33 -13.13 3.89
CA THR A 53 3.29 -14.24 4.06
C THR A 53 4.55 -13.76 4.78
N GLU A 54 5.14 -12.64 4.35
CA GLU A 54 6.31 -12.05 5.01
C GLU A 54 5.98 -11.61 6.45
N PHE A 55 4.76 -11.17 6.73
CA PHE A 55 4.30 -10.91 8.10
C PHE A 55 4.33 -12.18 8.96
N LEU A 56 3.82 -13.31 8.46
CA LEU A 56 3.83 -14.59 9.18
C LEU A 56 5.27 -15.05 9.46
N GLU A 57 6.18 -14.90 8.50
CA GLU A 57 7.61 -15.14 8.69
C GLU A 57 8.19 -14.21 9.76
N ALA A 58 7.86 -12.92 9.70
CA ALA A 58 8.39 -11.94 10.64
C ALA A 58 8.01 -12.25 12.09
N VAL A 59 6.79 -12.75 12.31
CA VAL A 59 6.28 -13.15 13.64
C VAL A 59 6.58 -14.62 14.00
N ASN A 60 7.40 -15.32 13.21
CA ASN A 60 7.80 -16.71 13.40
C ASN A 60 6.62 -17.71 13.50
N ASP A 61 5.56 -17.51 12.71
CA ASP A 61 4.40 -18.42 12.69
C ASP A 61 4.54 -19.53 11.63
N GLU A 62 5.46 -20.46 11.89
CA GLU A 62 5.75 -21.59 10.98
C GLU A 62 4.51 -22.44 10.68
N MET A 63 3.66 -22.68 11.68
CA MET A 63 2.44 -23.46 11.48
C MET A 63 1.49 -22.83 10.45
N SER A 64 1.34 -21.49 10.47
CA SER A 64 0.51 -20.80 9.47
C SER A 64 1.18 -20.78 8.10
N LEU A 65 2.50 -20.65 8.05
CA LEU A 65 3.25 -20.72 6.80
C LEU A 65 3.11 -22.09 6.14
N ASP A 66 3.19 -23.17 6.91
CA ASP A 66 3.04 -24.54 6.40
C ASP A 66 1.63 -24.77 5.86
N VAL A 67 0.59 -24.26 6.53
CA VAL A 67 -0.79 -24.27 6.00
C VAL A 67 -0.87 -23.54 4.65
N LEU A 68 -0.20 -22.39 4.48
CA LEU A 68 -0.20 -21.66 3.22
C LEU A 68 0.59 -22.38 2.10
N LYS A 69 1.66 -23.10 2.43
CA LYS A 69 2.41 -23.93 1.47
C LYS A 69 1.54 -25.09 0.98
N ASP A 70 0.85 -25.77 1.90
CA ASP A 70 0.00 -26.92 1.59
C ASP A 70 -1.21 -26.54 0.71
N LEU A 71 -1.71 -25.30 0.82
CA LEU A 71 -2.76 -24.76 -0.06
C LEU A 71 -2.38 -24.77 -1.55
N GLN A 72 -1.08 -24.75 -1.89
CA GLN A 72 -0.64 -24.85 -3.29
C GLN A 72 -0.82 -26.27 -3.85
N HIS A 73 -1.01 -27.26 -3.00
CA HIS A 73 -1.03 -28.68 -3.35
C HIS A 73 -2.34 -29.39 -3.04
N SER A 74 -3.20 -28.82 -2.19
CA SER A 74 -4.49 -29.39 -1.81
C SER A 74 -5.59 -28.34 -1.77
N GLU A 75 -6.71 -28.60 -2.46
CA GLU A 75 -7.93 -27.80 -2.38
C GLU A 75 -8.70 -28.00 -1.06
N TYR A 76 -8.42 -29.08 -0.32
CA TYR A 76 -9.08 -29.40 0.95
C TYR A 76 -8.23 -28.93 2.13
N GLN A 77 -8.81 -28.05 2.95
CA GLN A 77 -8.25 -27.61 4.22
C GLN A 77 -9.21 -27.94 5.36
N SER A 78 -8.66 -28.29 6.52
CA SER A 78 -9.48 -28.45 7.71
C SER A 78 -10.03 -27.08 8.16
N GLN A 79 -11.18 -27.08 8.82
CA GLN A 79 -11.74 -25.86 9.43
C GLN A 79 -10.72 -25.21 10.38
N THR A 80 -9.94 -26.02 11.10
CA THR A 80 -8.88 -25.56 12.01
C THR A 80 -7.78 -24.78 11.27
N SER A 81 -7.34 -25.26 10.11
CA SER A 81 -6.37 -24.53 9.29
C SER A 81 -6.92 -23.19 8.81
N HIS A 82 -8.18 -23.18 8.37
CA HIS A 82 -8.86 -21.95 7.95
C HIS A 82 -8.94 -20.93 9.10
N ASP A 83 -9.45 -21.35 10.26
CA ASP A 83 -9.62 -20.48 11.42
C ASP A 83 -8.29 -19.89 11.89
N ARG A 84 -7.20 -20.68 11.85
CA ARG A 84 -5.85 -20.21 12.17
C ARG A 84 -5.41 -19.09 11.25
N ILE A 85 -5.47 -19.32 9.93
CA ILE A 85 -5.08 -18.31 8.93
C ILE A 85 -5.96 -17.07 9.07
N TRP A 86 -7.26 -17.25 9.32
CA TRP A 86 -8.19 -16.16 9.51
C TRP A 86 -7.83 -15.27 10.70
N GLU A 87 -7.52 -15.84 11.87
CA GLU A 87 -7.07 -15.06 13.03
C GLU A 87 -5.77 -14.30 12.76
N ARG A 88 -4.84 -14.90 12.02
CA ARG A 88 -3.62 -14.19 11.60
C ARG A 88 -3.90 -13.08 10.61
N LEU A 89 -4.81 -13.29 9.67
CA LEU A 89 -5.21 -12.26 8.71
C LEU A 89 -5.86 -11.06 9.42
N LYS A 90 -6.66 -11.28 10.46
CA LYS A 90 -7.21 -10.18 11.29
C LYS A 90 -6.11 -9.37 11.98
N THR A 91 -5.10 -10.07 12.50
CA THR A 91 -3.93 -9.42 13.12
C THR A 91 -3.15 -8.61 12.09
N TYR A 92 -3.02 -9.13 10.87
CA TYR A 92 -2.41 -8.43 9.75
C TYR A 92 -3.24 -7.23 9.26
N TYR A 93 -4.57 -7.30 9.26
CA TYR A 93 -5.42 -6.14 8.96
C TYR A 93 -5.24 -5.00 9.96
N LEU A 94 -4.88 -5.32 11.21
CA LEU A 94 -4.57 -4.34 12.23
C LEU A 94 -3.19 -3.74 12.05
N THR A 95 -2.18 -4.58 11.85
CA THR A 95 -0.76 -4.18 11.81
C THR A 95 -0.33 -3.63 10.45
N GLY A 96 -0.84 -4.20 9.36
CA GLY A 96 -0.34 -4.00 8.01
C GLY A 96 1.02 -4.65 7.79
N GLY A 97 1.66 -4.28 6.70
CA GLY A 97 2.98 -4.76 6.27
C GLY A 97 4.13 -3.80 6.60
N MET A 98 3.87 -2.64 7.21
CA MET A 98 4.95 -1.68 7.50
C MET A 98 6.00 -2.30 8.44
N PRO A 99 7.29 -2.45 8.04
CA PRO A 99 8.26 -3.23 8.81
C PRO A 99 8.47 -2.75 10.24
N LYS A 100 8.45 -1.43 10.47
CA LYS A 100 8.56 -0.84 11.81
C LYS A 100 7.35 -1.18 12.69
N VAL A 101 6.15 -1.27 12.10
CA VAL A 101 4.92 -1.63 12.81
C VAL A 101 4.94 -3.11 13.17
N VAL A 102 5.22 -3.97 12.18
CA VAL A 102 5.33 -5.43 12.37
C VAL A 102 6.35 -5.78 13.44
N LYS A 103 7.55 -5.17 13.40
CA LYS A 103 8.57 -5.37 14.42
C LYS A 103 8.08 -4.97 15.82
N SER A 104 7.52 -3.77 15.95
CA SER A 104 7.07 -3.27 17.26
C SER A 104 5.91 -4.10 17.85
N PHE A 105 5.07 -4.67 16.98
CA PHE A 105 4.05 -5.63 17.37
C PHE A 105 4.67 -6.95 17.84
N ARG A 106 5.57 -7.53 17.04
CA ARG A 106 6.23 -8.80 17.34
C ARG A 106 6.96 -8.77 18.68
N ASP A 107 7.69 -7.69 18.96
CA ASP A 107 8.51 -7.56 20.16
C ASP A 107 7.68 -7.63 21.46
N LEU A 108 6.34 -7.52 21.39
CA LEU A 108 5.44 -7.51 22.54
C LEU A 108 4.33 -8.57 22.47
N CYS A 109 4.08 -9.21 21.32
CA CYS A 109 2.85 -9.98 21.13
C CYS A 109 2.75 -11.24 22.00
N ASP A 110 3.89 -11.85 22.35
CA ASP A 110 3.93 -13.05 23.18
C ASP A 110 3.77 -12.74 24.68
N GLU A 111 4.26 -11.58 25.11
CA GLU A 111 4.18 -11.15 26.52
C GLU A 111 2.87 -10.43 26.84
N ASN A 112 2.45 -9.53 25.94
CA ASN A 112 1.28 -8.68 26.14
C ASN A 112 0.68 -8.24 24.80
N MET A 113 -0.26 -9.04 24.31
CA MET A 113 -0.99 -8.79 23.06
C MET A 113 -1.67 -7.41 23.04
N ALA A 114 -2.25 -6.95 24.15
CA ALA A 114 -2.90 -5.64 24.21
C ALA A 114 -1.89 -4.49 24.03
N ALA A 115 -0.74 -4.56 24.70
CA ALA A 115 0.34 -3.59 24.55
C ALA A 115 0.93 -3.61 23.13
N ALA A 116 1.09 -4.80 22.53
CA ALA A 116 1.55 -4.97 21.15
C ALA A 116 0.63 -4.25 20.14
N ILE A 117 -0.68 -4.45 20.28
CA ILE A 117 -1.72 -3.81 19.47
C ILE A 117 -1.67 -2.28 19.59
N MET A 118 -1.64 -1.76 20.83
CA MET A 118 -1.60 -0.31 21.07
C MET A 118 -0.31 0.31 20.51
N THR A 119 0.82 -0.39 20.67
CA THR A 119 2.12 0.05 20.14
C THR A 119 2.10 0.08 18.62
N ALA A 120 1.56 -0.95 17.96
CA ALA A 120 1.41 -0.98 16.51
C ALA A 120 0.62 0.24 16.00
N ARG A 121 -0.52 0.56 16.63
CA ARG A 121 -1.32 1.74 16.26
C ARG A 121 -0.55 3.05 16.47
N ALA A 122 0.15 3.19 17.59
CA ALA A 122 0.94 4.39 17.88
C ALA A 122 2.04 4.60 16.82
N VAL A 123 2.72 3.52 16.40
CA VAL A 123 3.73 3.58 15.33
C VAL A 123 3.10 3.97 14.00
N GLN A 124 1.93 3.43 13.64
CA GLN A 124 1.21 3.81 12.42
C GLN A 124 0.85 5.29 12.40
N LYS A 125 0.30 5.83 13.51
CA LYS A 125 -0.03 7.27 13.62
C LYS A 125 1.22 8.14 13.44
N ASN A 126 2.33 7.77 14.08
CA ASN A 126 3.60 8.47 13.91
C ASN A 126 4.14 8.42 12.47
N LEU A 127 3.92 7.31 11.75
CA LEU A 127 4.29 7.20 10.33
C LEU A 127 3.42 8.11 9.46
N ILE A 128 2.11 8.15 9.71
CA ILE A 128 1.17 9.05 9.01
C ILE A 128 1.60 10.51 9.19
N ASP A 129 1.91 10.92 10.43
CA ASP A 129 2.41 12.28 10.72
C ASP A 129 3.74 12.57 10.03
N ALA A 130 4.63 11.59 9.94
CA ALA A 130 5.89 11.72 9.22
C ALA A 130 5.67 11.94 7.72
N TYR A 131 4.72 11.23 7.10
CA TYR A 131 4.36 11.46 5.69
C TYR A 131 3.84 12.88 5.46
N TYR A 132 2.96 13.40 6.30
CA TYR A 132 2.48 14.79 6.16
C TYR A 132 3.61 15.82 6.26
N LYS A 133 4.58 15.60 7.16
CA LYS A 133 5.77 16.45 7.26
C LYS A 133 6.63 16.38 5.99
N ASP A 134 6.76 15.19 5.40
CA ASP A 134 7.49 15.01 4.15
C ASP A 134 6.80 15.71 2.97
N PHE A 135 5.47 15.86 2.98
CA PHE A 135 4.77 16.58 1.91
C PHE A 135 5.21 18.04 1.85
N ALA A 136 5.32 18.69 3.01
CA ALA A 136 5.79 20.09 3.08
C ALA A 136 7.22 20.26 2.53
N LYS A 137 8.06 19.22 2.64
CA LYS A 137 9.46 19.26 2.22
C LYS A 137 9.68 18.82 0.76
N HIS A 138 8.86 17.90 0.27
CA HIS A 138 9.08 17.19 -1.00
C HIS A 138 7.98 17.39 -2.06
N SER A 139 6.98 18.25 -1.81
CA SER A 139 5.89 18.47 -2.78
C SER A 139 6.35 19.12 -4.10
N GLY A 140 7.51 19.75 -4.11
CA GLY A 140 8.06 20.45 -5.29
C GLY A 140 7.09 21.52 -5.78
N LYS A 141 6.67 21.41 -7.06
CA LYS A 141 5.70 22.33 -7.68
C LYS A 141 4.24 22.03 -7.33
N ILE A 142 3.96 20.86 -6.75
CA ILE A 142 2.61 20.50 -6.32
C ILE A 142 2.34 21.11 -4.96
N ASN A 143 1.12 21.56 -4.73
CA ASN A 143 0.72 22.10 -3.42
C ASN A 143 0.61 20.95 -2.40
N ALA A 144 1.39 21.03 -1.32
CA ALA A 144 1.43 20.02 -0.25
C ALA A 144 0.07 19.79 0.41
N MET A 145 -0.74 20.84 0.61
CA MET A 145 -2.09 20.71 1.16
C MET A 145 -3.01 19.92 0.23
N HIS A 146 -2.90 20.09 -1.09
CA HIS A 146 -3.68 19.29 -2.03
C HIS A 146 -3.27 17.81 -2.02
N ILE A 147 -1.97 17.52 -1.81
CA ILE A 147 -1.49 16.14 -1.62
C ILE A 147 -2.12 15.54 -0.37
N ALA A 148 -2.06 16.26 0.75
CA ALA A 148 -2.67 15.84 2.01
C ALA A 148 -4.18 15.58 1.85
N SER A 149 -4.93 16.52 1.25
CA SER A 149 -6.37 16.37 1.04
C SER A 149 -6.74 15.15 0.20
N VAL A 150 -5.94 14.82 -0.81
CA VAL A 150 -6.18 13.59 -1.60
C VAL A 150 -5.88 12.34 -0.76
N LEU A 151 -4.77 12.33 -0.01
CA LEU A 151 -4.42 11.17 0.82
C LEU A 151 -5.48 10.92 1.90
N GLU A 152 -5.96 11.96 2.58
CA GLU A 152 -7.01 11.89 3.61
C GLU A 152 -8.35 11.39 3.04
N ASP A 153 -8.68 11.80 1.81
CA ASP A 153 -9.94 11.44 1.19
C ASP A 153 -9.98 10.00 0.64
N VAL A 154 -8.83 9.40 0.28
CA VAL A 154 -8.77 8.02 -0.23
C VAL A 154 -9.41 7.01 0.76
N PRO A 155 -9.00 6.94 2.04
CA PRO A 155 -9.67 6.11 3.04
C PRO A 155 -11.17 6.39 3.16
N ILE A 156 -11.57 7.66 3.17
CA ILE A 156 -12.97 8.08 3.33
C ILE A 156 -13.83 7.63 2.14
N GLN A 157 -13.28 7.63 0.92
CA GLN A 157 -14.02 7.12 -0.24
C GLN A 157 -14.08 5.60 -0.28
N LEU A 158 -13.02 4.91 0.17
CA LEU A 158 -13.02 3.46 0.29
C LEU A 158 -14.11 3.00 1.26
N SER A 159 -14.18 3.59 2.46
CA SER A 159 -15.10 3.20 3.53
C SER A 159 -16.60 3.38 3.19
N LYS A 160 -16.92 4.13 2.12
CA LYS A 160 -18.29 4.22 1.60
C LYS A 160 -18.80 2.93 0.95
N ASN A 161 -17.92 1.96 0.67
CA ASN A 161 -18.24 0.70 0.00
C ASN A 161 -18.15 -0.47 0.99
N ILE A 162 -19.11 -0.55 1.91
CA ILE A 162 -19.14 -1.58 2.95
C ILE A 162 -19.60 -2.92 2.38
N ASN A 163 -20.71 -2.94 1.62
CA ASN A 163 -21.35 -4.20 1.18
C ASN A 163 -21.17 -4.52 -0.32
N ASP A 164 -20.41 -3.72 -1.04
CA ASP A 164 -20.25 -3.84 -2.49
C ASP A 164 -18.80 -3.49 -2.85
N SER A 165 -18.42 -3.76 -4.09
CA SER A 165 -17.10 -3.47 -4.59
C SER A 165 -16.80 -1.97 -4.58
N VAL A 166 -15.54 -1.63 -4.29
CA VAL A 166 -15.00 -0.27 -4.34
C VAL A 166 -15.32 0.36 -5.68
N LYS A 167 -16.02 1.49 -5.68
CA LYS A 167 -16.36 2.21 -6.91
C LYS A 167 -15.22 3.13 -7.36
N ARG A 168 -15.37 3.73 -8.55
CA ARG A 168 -14.43 4.73 -9.06
C ARG A 168 -14.21 5.88 -8.06
N TYR A 169 -12.98 6.38 -8.02
CA TYR A 169 -12.62 7.55 -7.21
C TYR A 169 -13.35 8.81 -7.73
N ARG A 170 -13.91 9.60 -6.82
CA ARG A 170 -14.66 10.84 -7.14
C ARG A 170 -13.81 12.06 -6.82
N PHE A 171 -13.73 13.02 -7.74
CA PHE A 171 -12.90 14.22 -7.54
C PHE A 171 -13.62 15.36 -6.80
N LYS A 172 -14.97 15.34 -6.81
CA LYS A 172 -15.78 16.42 -6.22
C LYS A 172 -15.68 16.38 -4.70
N GLY A 173 -15.30 17.51 -4.10
CA GLY A 173 -15.31 17.72 -2.65
C GLY A 173 -14.03 17.33 -1.93
N VAL A 174 -13.03 16.81 -2.65
CA VAL A 174 -11.72 16.46 -2.08
C VAL A 174 -10.92 17.73 -1.74
N ILE A 175 -10.93 18.71 -2.65
CA ILE A 175 -10.31 20.02 -2.43
C ILE A 175 -11.41 21.09 -2.58
N PRO A 176 -11.58 22.00 -1.61
CA PRO A 176 -12.58 23.06 -1.69
C PRO A 176 -12.49 23.85 -3.01
N GLY A 177 -13.64 24.03 -3.67
CA GLY A 177 -13.73 24.74 -4.95
C GLY A 177 -13.25 23.98 -6.18
N LYS A 178 -12.65 22.79 -6.03
CA LYS A 178 -12.17 21.97 -7.15
C LYS A 178 -13.07 20.76 -7.38
N LYS A 179 -13.23 20.38 -8.65
CA LYS A 179 -14.14 19.29 -9.04
C LYS A 179 -13.69 18.49 -10.26
N ALA A 180 -12.75 19.03 -11.04
CA ALA A 180 -12.29 18.36 -12.24
C ALA A 180 -11.16 17.36 -11.91
N PHE A 181 -10.98 16.38 -12.78
CA PHE A 181 -9.83 15.47 -12.67
C PHE A 181 -8.50 16.23 -12.82
N THR A 182 -8.43 17.21 -13.71
CA THR A 182 -7.23 18.03 -13.97
C THR A 182 -6.74 18.77 -12.72
N ASP A 183 -7.65 19.08 -11.80
CA ASP A 183 -7.35 19.75 -10.54
C ASP A 183 -6.60 18.85 -9.54
N LEU A 184 -6.88 17.53 -9.59
CA LEU A 184 -6.38 16.53 -8.64
C LEU A 184 -5.33 15.61 -9.25
N GLN A 185 -5.18 15.57 -10.57
CA GLN A 185 -4.23 14.72 -11.27
C GLN A 185 -2.80 14.89 -10.75
N GLY A 186 -2.37 16.13 -10.47
CA GLY A 186 -1.05 16.42 -9.91
C GLY A 186 -0.82 15.74 -8.55
N PRO A 187 -1.62 16.07 -7.52
CA PRO A 187 -1.57 15.40 -6.22
C PRO A 187 -1.69 13.87 -6.27
N ILE A 188 -2.62 13.33 -7.07
CA ILE A 188 -2.80 11.88 -7.22
C ILE A 188 -1.53 11.23 -7.80
N ASN A 189 -0.99 11.78 -8.88
CA ASN A 189 0.22 11.24 -9.51
C ASN A 189 1.44 11.38 -8.60
N TRP A 190 1.49 12.42 -7.77
CA TRP A 190 2.54 12.59 -6.78
C TRP A 190 2.49 11.48 -5.71
N LEU A 191 1.30 11.20 -5.15
CA LEU A 191 1.10 10.11 -4.18
C LEU A 191 1.40 8.73 -4.78
N GLU A 192 0.97 8.50 -6.03
CA GLU A 192 1.25 7.26 -6.77
C GLU A 192 2.76 7.05 -6.94
N LYS A 193 3.51 8.09 -7.33
CA LYS A 193 4.98 8.04 -7.45
C LYS A 193 5.68 7.88 -6.11
N ALA A 194 5.14 8.47 -5.05
CA ALA A 194 5.65 8.31 -3.69
C ALA A 194 5.39 6.90 -3.12
N GLY A 195 4.55 6.09 -3.79
CA GLY A 195 4.15 4.76 -3.31
C GLY A 195 3.16 4.80 -2.15
N LEU A 196 2.48 5.92 -1.93
CA LEU A 196 1.54 6.12 -0.82
C LEU A 196 0.09 5.80 -1.17
N ILE A 197 -0.18 5.49 -2.43
CA ILE A 197 -1.47 4.97 -2.92
C ILE A 197 -1.25 3.97 -4.03
N ILE A 198 -2.21 3.08 -4.23
CA ILE A 198 -2.27 2.14 -5.35
C ILE A 198 -3.40 2.58 -6.27
N LYS A 199 -3.04 2.98 -7.50
CA LYS A 199 -4.01 3.39 -8.51
C LYS A 199 -4.35 2.22 -9.43
N VAL A 200 -5.64 1.89 -9.50
CA VAL A 200 -6.15 0.76 -10.29
C VAL A 200 -7.08 1.30 -11.37
N LYS A 201 -6.68 1.23 -12.63
CA LYS A 201 -7.49 1.73 -13.75
C LYS A 201 -8.70 0.83 -13.97
N ILE A 202 -9.85 1.44 -14.27
CA ILE A 202 -11.06 0.68 -14.60
C ILE A 202 -11.19 0.60 -16.12
N CYS A 203 -11.25 -0.63 -16.61
CA CYS A 203 -11.33 -0.95 -18.02
C CYS A 203 -12.74 -1.42 -18.35
N ASN A 204 -13.25 -1.00 -19.51
CA ASN A 204 -14.61 -1.33 -19.94
C ASN A 204 -14.70 -2.69 -20.66
N ARG A 205 -13.56 -3.30 -20.97
CA ARG A 205 -13.42 -4.65 -21.55
C ARG A 205 -12.23 -5.35 -20.91
N ALA A 206 -12.35 -6.66 -20.74
CA ALA A 206 -11.29 -7.52 -20.25
C ALA A 206 -10.56 -8.20 -21.42
N GLU A 207 -10.02 -7.39 -22.33
CA GLU A 207 -9.31 -7.82 -23.54
C GLU A 207 -7.85 -7.33 -23.49
N ILE A 208 -6.91 -8.07 -24.10
CA ILE A 208 -5.49 -7.71 -24.12
C ILE A 208 -5.19 -6.79 -25.32
N PRO A 209 -4.41 -5.71 -25.13
CA PRO A 209 -3.88 -5.21 -23.85
C PRO A 209 -4.94 -4.43 -23.06
N LEU A 210 -5.11 -4.75 -21.77
CA LEU A 210 -6.15 -4.17 -20.90
C LEU A 210 -6.13 -2.64 -20.92
N GLU A 211 -4.93 -2.05 -20.90
CA GLU A 211 -4.70 -0.61 -20.89
C GLU A 211 -5.42 0.15 -22.02
N SER A 212 -5.58 -0.46 -23.20
CA SER A 212 -6.29 0.14 -24.34
C SER A 212 -7.78 0.39 -24.06
N PHE A 213 -8.34 -0.30 -23.08
CA PHE A 213 -9.76 -0.25 -22.72
C PHE A 213 -10.05 0.57 -21.46
N CYS A 214 -9.02 1.22 -20.89
CA CYS A 214 -9.17 2.01 -19.68
C CYS A 214 -9.13 3.51 -20.02
N LYS A 215 -9.91 4.30 -19.27
CA LYS A 215 -9.89 5.77 -19.39
C LYS A 215 -8.96 6.36 -18.35
N TYR A 216 -8.22 7.40 -18.72
CA TYR A 216 -7.22 8.02 -17.85
C TYR A 216 -7.80 8.56 -16.52
N ASN A 217 -9.01 9.11 -16.57
CA ASN A 217 -9.73 9.66 -15.41
C ASN A 217 -10.69 8.67 -14.73
N LEU A 218 -10.62 7.38 -15.07
CA LEU A 218 -11.49 6.34 -14.51
C LEU A 218 -10.65 5.27 -13.82
N PHE A 219 -10.53 5.39 -12.51
CA PHE A 219 -9.72 4.50 -11.67
C PHE A 219 -10.28 4.42 -10.25
N LYS A 220 -9.85 3.41 -9.51
CA LYS A 220 -9.98 3.28 -8.06
C LYS A 220 -8.65 3.68 -7.42
N LEU A 221 -8.70 4.20 -6.20
CA LEU A 221 -7.51 4.47 -5.38
C LEU A 221 -7.59 3.64 -4.10
N TYR A 222 -6.51 2.94 -3.79
CA TYR A 222 -6.34 2.15 -2.57
C TYR A 222 -5.17 2.69 -1.76
N MET A 223 -5.16 2.43 -0.46
CA MET A 223 -4.00 2.69 0.38
C MET A 223 -2.94 1.62 0.15
N PHE A 224 -1.68 2.04 0.20
CA PHE A 224 -0.52 1.16 0.01
C PHE A 224 -0.35 0.10 1.11
N ASP A 225 -0.91 0.35 2.30
CA ASP A 225 -0.84 -0.53 3.46
C ASP A 225 -2.19 -0.55 4.19
N ILE A 226 -2.70 -1.76 4.49
CA ILE A 226 -4.01 -1.95 5.11
C ILE A 226 -4.06 -1.54 6.60
N GLY A 227 -2.93 -1.64 7.32
CA GLY A 227 -2.83 -1.17 8.69
C GLY A 227 -2.89 0.35 8.77
N ILE A 228 -2.21 1.03 7.83
CA ILE A 228 -2.29 2.48 7.65
C ILE A 228 -3.71 2.91 7.27
N LEU A 229 -4.39 2.18 6.36
CA LEU A 229 -5.81 2.43 6.06
C LEU A 229 -6.67 2.42 7.32
N GLY A 230 -6.52 1.39 8.17
CA GLY A 230 -7.25 1.29 9.42
C GLY A 230 -6.92 2.40 10.42
N ALA A 231 -5.65 2.81 10.49
CA ALA A 231 -5.22 3.92 11.34
C ALA A 231 -5.79 5.26 10.89
N MET A 232 -5.80 5.53 9.58
CA MET A 232 -6.35 6.77 9.00
C MET A 232 -7.87 6.87 9.13
N LEU A 233 -8.59 5.75 9.12
CA LEU A 233 -10.02 5.69 9.39
C LEU A 233 -10.37 5.68 10.89
N GLU A 234 -9.36 5.75 11.75
CA GLU A 234 -9.50 5.69 13.21
C GLU A 234 -10.31 4.47 13.68
N ILE A 235 -10.16 3.34 12.98
CA ILE A 235 -10.90 2.12 13.32
C ILE A 235 -10.37 1.56 14.63
N PRO A 236 -11.23 1.35 15.64
CA PRO A 236 -10.83 0.75 16.91
C PRO A 236 -10.18 -0.62 16.68
N GLU A 237 -9.10 -0.87 17.41
CA GLU A 237 -8.32 -2.11 17.32
C GLU A 237 -9.19 -3.34 17.61
N THR A 238 -10.08 -3.21 18.59
CA THR A 238 -11.04 -4.25 18.97
C THR A 238 -12.01 -4.59 17.85
N SER A 239 -12.42 -3.60 17.05
CA SER A 239 -13.32 -3.80 15.90
C SER A 239 -12.67 -4.63 14.79
N LEU A 240 -11.35 -4.45 14.56
CA LEU A 240 -10.57 -5.21 13.58
C LEU A 240 -10.40 -6.68 14.00
N LEU A 241 -10.12 -6.91 15.29
CA LEU A 241 -9.87 -8.25 15.84
C LEU A 241 -11.14 -9.07 16.05
N LEU A 242 -12.20 -8.44 16.58
CA LEU A 242 -13.48 -9.12 16.78
C LEU A 242 -14.24 -9.33 15.47
N GLN A 243 -13.78 -8.69 14.38
CA GLN A 243 -14.51 -8.63 13.11
C GLN A 243 -15.98 -8.27 13.38
N ASN A 244 -16.25 -7.14 14.04
CA ASN A 244 -17.63 -6.67 14.15
C ASN A 244 -18.15 -6.43 12.73
N TYR A 245 -18.83 -7.46 12.22
CA TYR A 245 -19.04 -7.78 10.82
C TYR A 245 -19.84 -6.71 10.04
N GLY A 246 -20.20 -5.57 10.63
CA GLY A 246 -20.93 -4.48 9.96
C GLY A 246 -20.07 -3.36 9.37
N ILE A 247 -18.80 -3.20 9.78
CA ILE A 247 -18.01 -1.98 9.48
C ILE A 247 -16.87 -2.22 8.47
N ILE A 248 -16.33 -3.44 8.42
CA ILE A 248 -15.09 -3.79 7.71
C ILE A 248 -15.39 -4.86 6.68
N ARG A 249 -16.17 -4.51 5.66
CA ARG A 249 -16.51 -5.40 4.54
C ARG A 249 -16.17 -4.72 3.22
N GLY A 250 -15.86 -5.52 2.20
CA GLY A 250 -15.60 -5.06 0.83
C GLY A 250 -14.29 -4.31 0.66
N TYR A 251 -14.23 -3.05 1.11
CA TYR A 251 -13.11 -2.16 0.82
C TYR A 251 -11.79 -2.58 1.48
N PHE A 252 -11.81 -3.14 2.71
CA PHE A 252 -10.59 -3.70 3.34
C PHE A 252 -10.07 -4.90 2.55
N ALA A 253 -10.96 -5.83 2.17
CA ALA A 253 -10.58 -7.01 1.40
C ALA A 253 -10.06 -6.64 0.01
N GLU A 254 -10.66 -5.67 -0.67
CA GLU A 254 -10.14 -5.17 -1.95
C GLU A 254 -8.81 -4.43 -1.80
N ASN A 255 -8.63 -3.63 -0.73
CA ASN A 255 -7.35 -2.98 -0.46
C ASN A 255 -6.26 -4.01 -0.18
N PHE A 256 -6.57 -5.04 0.61
CA PHE A 256 -5.71 -6.20 0.86
C PHE A 256 -5.31 -6.87 -0.46
N ALA A 257 -6.28 -7.23 -1.30
CA ALA A 257 -5.99 -7.83 -2.60
C ALA A 257 -5.12 -6.92 -3.47
N ALA A 258 -5.40 -5.60 -3.50
CA ALA A 258 -4.62 -4.66 -4.27
C ALA A 258 -3.17 -4.55 -3.79
N GLN A 259 -2.91 -4.52 -2.47
CA GLN A 259 -1.54 -4.48 -1.95
C GLN A 259 -0.78 -5.79 -2.20
N GLU A 260 -1.40 -6.95 -2.02
CA GLU A 260 -0.73 -8.24 -2.21
C GLU A 260 -0.41 -8.48 -3.69
N LEU A 261 -1.34 -8.14 -4.59
CA LEU A 261 -1.10 -8.20 -6.05
C LEU A 261 -0.02 -7.21 -6.48
N ARG A 262 0.05 -6.04 -5.84
CA ARG A 262 1.11 -5.06 -6.12
C ARG A 262 2.48 -5.59 -5.70
N ALA A 263 2.55 -6.20 -4.52
CA ALA A 263 3.79 -6.77 -3.98
C ALA A 263 4.26 -8.01 -4.74
N SER A 264 3.34 -8.82 -5.30
CA SER A 264 3.68 -10.02 -6.08
C SER A 264 4.30 -9.77 -7.46
N GLY A 265 4.59 -8.51 -7.79
CA GLY A 265 5.26 -8.12 -9.05
C GLY A 265 4.34 -7.54 -10.11
N SER A 266 3.04 -7.34 -9.82
CA SER A 266 2.13 -6.69 -10.78
C SER A 266 2.38 -5.19 -10.86
N ALA A 267 3.19 -4.78 -11.85
CA ALA A 267 3.56 -3.38 -12.06
C ALA A 267 2.39 -2.46 -12.43
N LYS A 268 1.26 -3.00 -12.92
CA LYS A 268 0.03 -2.25 -13.19
C LYS A 268 -1.17 -3.11 -12.85
N LEU A 269 -2.06 -2.58 -12.01
CA LEU A 269 -3.31 -3.24 -11.67
C LEU A 269 -4.46 -2.62 -12.48
N HIS A 270 -5.34 -3.49 -12.95
CA HIS A 270 -6.55 -3.12 -13.66
C HIS A 270 -7.75 -3.75 -12.98
N SER A 271 -8.86 -3.02 -12.97
CA SER A 271 -10.18 -3.52 -12.57
C SER A 271 -11.08 -3.50 -13.79
N TRP A 272 -11.97 -4.48 -13.90
CA TRP A 272 -12.95 -4.52 -14.97
C TRP A 272 -14.34 -4.23 -14.40
N GLN A 273 -15.11 -3.44 -15.13
CA GLN A 273 -16.53 -3.24 -14.86
C GLN A 273 -17.31 -3.51 -16.14
N SER A 274 -18.20 -4.51 -16.09
CA SER A 274 -19.16 -4.73 -17.17
C SER A 274 -20.04 -3.51 -17.36
N ARG A 275 -20.26 -3.11 -18.62
CA ARG A 275 -21.35 -2.19 -18.92
C ARG A 275 -22.63 -3.02 -18.82
N ASN A 276 -23.49 -2.69 -17.87
CA ASN A 276 -24.87 -3.12 -17.96
C ASN A 276 -25.43 -2.46 -19.23
N SER A 277 -25.69 -3.28 -20.25
CA SER A 277 -26.48 -2.89 -21.42
C SER A 277 -27.90 -2.54 -21.02
#